data_AF-A0A353INK6-F1
#
_entry.id   AF-A0A353INK6-F1
#
_cell.length_a   1.000
_cell.length_b   1.000
_cell.length_c   1.000
_cell.angle_alpha   90.00
_cell.angle_beta   90.00
_cell.angle_gamma   90.00
#
_symmetry.space_group_name_H-M   'P 1'
#
loop_
_entity.id
_entity.type
_entity.pdbx_description
1 polymer ?
#
loop_
_entity_poly.entity_id
_entity_poly.type
_entity_poly.pdbx_seq_one_letter_code
_entity_poly.pdbx_strand_id
1 'polypeptide(L)'
;MTAEDTIGRYATARYVVKEAHEARWARRIAVFFLQLLILTAVLHRFFGLNTASTINLVGVSMVGLALAVLIAVVSLIRIWFGGQTGAANDFAAIIVGLIGLALPAFFLSKAFLLPVLNDVQTSPADPLQYTVLLEQRPRDANPLAGQSPEAAQRQAEAYPDIGPIVVDRSAAAVFTVVNEAVKQLGWTVVVNETPGESGIGRIEATDSTMIMG
;
A
#
# COMPACT_ATOMS: atom_id res chain seq x y z
N MET A 1 -6.22 25.55 -70.29
CA MET A 1 -6.00 25.04 -68.92
C MET A 1 -5.65 23.57 -69.07
N THR A 2 -4.36 23.23 -69.01
CA THR A 2 -3.83 21.88 -69.29
C THR A 2 -3.85 21.03 -68.02
N ALA A 3 -4.00 19.71 -68.14
CA ALA A 3 -4.10 18.78 -67.02
C ALA A 3 -2.90 18.84 -66.04
N GLU A 4 -1.73 19.27 -66.51
CA GLU A 4 -0.52 19.48 -65.69
C GLU A 4 -0.68 20.62 -64.68
N ASP A 5 -1.42 21.67 -65.03
CA ASP A 5 -1.66 22.84 -64.18
C ASP A 5 -2.60 22.51 -63.00
N THR A 6 -3.41 21.47 -63.17
CA THR A 6 -4.30 20.91 -62.14
C THR A 6 -3.53 20.05 -61.14
N ILE A 7 -2.53 19.28 -61.59
CA ILE A 7 -1.74 18.36 -60.75
C ILE A 7 -0.78 19.14 -59.82
N GLY A 8 -0.23 20.26 -60.29
CA GLY A 8 0.65 21.11 -59.49
C GLY A 8 0.00 21.69 -58.23
N ARG A 9 -1.33 21.93 -58.24
CA ARG A 9 -2.05 22.52 -57.08
C ARG A 9 -2.32 21.56 -55.93
N TYR A 10 -2.31 20.25 -56.18
CA TYR A 10 -2.55 19.25 -55.12
C TYR A 10 -1.26 18.70 -54.50
N ALA A 11 -0.09 18.96 -55.11
CA ALA A 11 1.19 18.43 -54.68
C ALA A 11 1.72 19.04 -53.35
N THR A 12 1.10 20.10 -52.83
CA THR A 12 1.55 20.80 -51.62
C THR A 12 0.54 20.79 -50.47
N ALA A 13 -0.43 19.87 -50.47
CA ALA A 13 -1.35 19.71 -49.34
C ALA A 13 -0.59 19.12 -48.12
N ARG A 14 0.02 19.98 -47.29
CA ARG A 14 0.50 19.60 -45.96
C ARG A 14 -0.72 19.33 -45.08
N TYR A 15 -1.02 18.06 -44.85
CA TYR A 15 -1.98 17.68 -43.81
C TYR A 15 -1.46 18.19 -42.47
N VAL A 16 -2.14 19.18 -41.89
CA VAL A 16 -1.87 19.64 -40.53
C VAL A 16 -2.39 18.54 -39.60
N VAL A 17 -1.49 17.64 -39.21
CA VAL A 17 -1.81 16.58 -38.26
C VAL A 17 -2.09 17.22 -36.91
N LYS A 18 -3.31 17.04 -36.39
CA LYS A 18 -3.67 17.53 -35.06
C LYS A 18 -3.08 16.61 -34.00
N GLU A 19 -2.33 17.16 -33.06
CA GLU A 19 -1.93 16.45 -31.84
C GLU A 19 -3.10 16.41 -30.85
N ALA A 20 -3.34 15.25 -30.25
CA ALA A 20 -4.24 15.15 -29.10
C ALA A 20 -3.61 15.86 -27.89
N HIS A 21 -4.19 16.99 -27.50
CA HIS A 21 -3.76 17.75 -26.33
C HIS A 21 -3.99 16.95 -25.04
N GLU A 22 -5.07 16.17 -25.04
CA GLU A 22 -5.46 15.24 -23.98
C GLU A 22 -4.34 14.25 -23.64
N ALA A 23 -3.66 13.70 -24.65
CA ALA A 23 -2.57 12.75 -24.46
C ALA A 23 -1.40 13.33 -23.66
N ARG A 24 -1.02 14.59 -23.96
CA ARG A 24 0.06 15.28 -23.24
C ARG A 24 -0.33 15.56 -21.80
N TRP A 25 -1.58 15.93 -21.54
CA TRP A 25 -2.08 16.16 -20.19
C TRP A 25 -2.23 14.87 -19.39
N ALA A 26 -2.72 13.78 -20.00
CA ALA A 26 -2.79 12.48 -19.36
C ALA A 26 -1.44 12.04 -18.81
N ARG A 27 -0.37 12.15 -19.62
CA ARG A 27 1.00 11.85 -19.20
C ARG A 27 1.47 12.74 -18.05
N ARG A 28 1.22 14.04 -18.12
CA ARG A 28 1.63 15.01 -17.07
C ARG A 28 0.92 14.72 -15.75
N ILE A 29 -0.38 14.42 -15.80
CA ILE A 29 -1.19 14.05 -14.64
C ILE A 29 -0.66 12.75 -14.04
N ALA A 30 -0.41 11.71 -14.86
CA ALA A 30 0.14 10.43 -14.40
C ALA A 30 1.49 10.61 -13.68
N VAL A 31 2.42 11.37 -14.27
CA VAL A 31 3.74 11.63 -13.67
C VAL A 31 3.61 12.41 -12.37
N PHE A 32 2.76 13.44 -12.32
CA PHE A 32 2.53 14.23 -11.12
C PHE A 32 2.02 13.37 -9.96
N PHE A 33 1.00 12.54 -10.19
CA PHE A 33 0.44 11.69 -9.14
C PHE A 33 1.36 10.53 -8.76
N LEU A 34 2.19 10.02 -9.68
CA LEU A 34 3.24 9.07 -9.32
C LEU A 34 4.28 9.73 -8.40
N GLN A 35 4.70 10.95 -8.71
CA GLN A 35 5.63 11.72 -7.86
C GLN A 35 5.02 12.00 -6.48
N LEU A 36 3.73 12.36 -6.43
CA LEU A 36 3.01 12.55 -5.16
C LEU A 36 2.96 11.26 -4.34
N LEU A 37 2.70 10.11 -4.96
CA LEU A 37 2.68 8.81 -4.30
C LEU A 37 4.05 8.47 -3.72
N ILE A 38 5.12 8.63 -4.51
CA ILE A 38 6.50 8.37 -4.06
C ILE A 38 6.87 9.33 -2.91
N LEU A 39 6.57 10.61 -3.05
CA LEU A 39 6.84 11.61 -2.02
C LEU A 39 6.09 11.28 -0.72
N THR A 40 4.83 10.86 -0.82
CA THR A 40 4.01 10.45 0.32
C THR A 40 4.66 9.27 1.06
N ALA A 41 5.12 8.25 0.33
CA ALA A 41 5.81 7.10 0.92
C ALA A 41 7.13 7.50 1.61
N VAL A 42 7.92 8.37 1.00
CA VAL A 42 9.17 8.90 1.57
C VAL A 42 8.90 9.72 2.83
N LEU A 43 7.89 10.59 2.81
CA LEU A 43 7.51 11.42 3.96
C LEU A 43 7.00 10.57 5.13
N HIS A 44 6.19 9.55 4.85
CA HIS A 44 5.74 8.61 5.88
C HIS A 44 6.91 7.86 6.51
N ARG A 45 7.83 7.34 5.69
CA ARG A 45 8.93 6.52 6.18
C ARG A 45 9.99 7.31 6.97
N PHE A 46 10.42 8.45 6.45
CA PHE A 46 11.60 9.15 6.97
C PHE A 46 11.28 10.40 7.80
N PHE A 47 10.08 10.95 7.64
CA PHE A 47 9.72 12.25 8.22
C PHE A 47 8.53 12.16 9.18
N GLY A 48 8.04 10.95 9.49
CA GLY A 48 6.99 10.74 10.48
C GLY A 48 5.63 11.32 10.09
N LEU A 49 5.32 11.35 8.78
CA LEU A 49 3.99 11.76 8.32
C LEU A 49 2.91 10.87 8.95
N ASN A 50 1.90 11.48 9.56
CA ASN A 50 0.80 10.75 10.20
C ASN A 50 0.18 9.71 9.24
N THR A 51 -0.10 8.50 9.74
CA THR A 51 -0.74 7.40 9.01
C THR A 51 -2.06 7.82 8.37
N ALA A 52 -2.92 8.56 9.07
CA ALA A 52 -4.19 9.04 8.52
C ALA A 52 -3.98 9.98 7.31
N SER A 53 -3.03 10.92 7.41
CA SER A 53 -2.66 11.81 6.31
C SER A 53 -2.05 11.03 5.14
N THR A 54 -1.24 10.01 5.44
CA THR A 54 -0.61 9.12 4.44
C THR A 54 -1.66 8.36 3.65
N ILE A 55 -2.64 7.74 4.33
CA ILE A 55 -3.75 7.03 3.67
C ILE A 55 -4.53 7.97 2.75
N ASN A 56 -4.83 9.19 3.20
CA ASN A 56 -5.52 10.19 2.37
C ASN A 56 -4.72 10.57 1.12
N LEU A 57 -3.42 10.81 1.25
CA LEU A 57 -2.55 11.18 0.12
C LEU A 57 -2.34 10.02 -0.86
N VAL A 58 -2.24 8.79 -0.36
CA VAL A 58 -2.24 7.58 -1.20
C VAL A 58 -3.57 7.49 -1.95
N GLY A 59 -4.71 7.67 -1.29
CA GLY A 59 -6.04 7.67 -1.91
C GLY A 59 -6.19 8.72 -3.01
N VAL A 60 -5.78 9.97 -2.76
CA VAL A 60 -5.76 11.04 -3.75
C VAL A 60 -4.86 10.68 -4.94
N SER A 61 -3.69 10.10 -4.68
CA SER A 61 -2.76 9.66 -5.72
C SER A 61 -3.35 8.54 -6.58
N MET A 62 -4.04 7.57 -5.98
CA MET A 62 -4.73 6.49 -6.69
C MET A 62 -5.82 7.04 -7.61
N VAL A 63 -6.67 7.94 -7.11
CA VAL A 63 -7.73 8.57 -7.93
C VAL A 63 -7.13 9.34 -9.09
N GLY A 64 -6.06 10.11 -8.84
CA GLY A 64 -5.37 10.87 -9.88
C GLY A 64 -4.71 10.00 -10.96
N LEU A 65 -4.05 8.91 -10.56
CA LEU A 65 -3.48 7.94 -11.50
C LEU A 65 -4.56 7.24 -12.33
N ALA A 66 -5.65 6.80 -11.69
CA ALA A 66 -6.76 6.16 -12.38
C ALA A 66 -7.42 7.11 -13.40
N LEU A 67 -7.59 8.38 -13.04
CA LEU A 67 -8.10 9.40 -13.96
C LEU A 67 -7.14 9.64 -15.13
N ALA A 68 -5.83 9.68 -14.89
CA ALA A 68 -4.83 9.81 -15.95
C ALA A 68 -4.90 8.64 -16.96
N VAL A 69 -5.03 7.40 -16.45
CA VAL A 69 -5.22 6.21 -17.28
C VAL A 69 -6.51 6.31 -18.09
N LEU A 70 -7.63 6.72 -17.48
CA LEU A 70 -8.90 6.88 -18.17
C LEU A 70 -8.81 7.91 -19.30
N ILE A 71 -8.22 9.08 -19.04
CA ILE A 71 -8.02 10.13 -20.05
C ILE A 71 -7.15 9.59 -21.20
N ALA A 72 -6.07 8.88 -20.88
CA ALA A 72 -5.17 8.29 -21.88
C ALA A 72 -5.89 7.26 -22.76
N VAL A 73 -6.73 6.39 -22.18
CA VAL A 73 -7.53 5.41 -22.94
C VAL A 73 -8.52 6.12 -23.86
N VAL A 74 -9.24 7.14 -23.38
CA VAL A 74 -10.18 7.93 -24.20
C VAL A 74 -9.45 8.66 -25.32
N SER A 75 -8.29 9.25 -25.03
CA SER A 75 -7.43 9.91 -26.03
C SER A 75 -6.96 8.92 -27.10
N LEU A 76 -6.52 7.73 -26.69
CA LEU A 76 -6.07 6.68 -27.61
C LEU A 76 -7.17 6.22 -28.55
N ILE A 77 -8.42 6.08 -28.06
CA ILE A 77 -9.60 5.79 -28.88
C ILE A 77 -9.83 6.89 -29.92
N ARG A 78 -9.74 8.17 -29.53
CA ARG A 78 -9.92 9.30 -30.45
C ARG A 78 -8.81 9.40 -31.49
N ILE A 79 -7.57 9.09 -31.12
CA ILE A 79 -6.44 8.98 -32.04
C ILE A 79 -6.68 7.86 -33.05
N TRP A 80 -7.11 6.69 -32.59
CA TRP A 80 -7.36 5.52 -33.43
C TRP A 80 -8.42 5.78 -34.51
N PHE A 81 -9.55 6.40 -34.15
CA PHE A 81 -10.62 6.69 -35.10
C PHE A 81 -10.44 8.02 -35.86
N GLY A 82 -9.70 8.97 -35.30
CA GLY A 82 -9.61 10.35 -35.81
C GLY A 82 -8.29 10.73 -36.45
N GLY A 83 -7.32 9.81 -36.58
CA GLY A 83 -6.04 10.02 -37.27
C GLY A 83 -5.14 11.09 -36.64
N GLN A 84 -5.33 11.39 -35.35
CA GLN A 84 -4.50 12.34 -34.60
C GLN A 84 -3.15 11.71 -34.23
N THR A 85 -2.17 12.54 -33.86
CA THR A 85 -0.91 12.06 -33.27
C THR A 85 -0.92 12.22 -31.75
N GLY A 86 -0.07 11.46 -31.06
CA GLY A 86 0.06 11.54 -29.60
C GLY A 86 0.01 10.22 -28.85
N ALA A 87 -0.20 9.09 -29.54
CA ALA A 87 -0.36 7.77 -28.91
C ALA A 87 0.79 7.39 -27.97
N ALA A 88 2.03 7.81 -28.25
CA ALA A 88 3.17 7.58 -27.35
C ALA A 88 2.98 8.20 -25.96
N ASN A 89 2.33 9.37 -25.86
CA ASN A 89 2.03 9.99 -24.58
C ASN A 89 0.92 9.24 -23.83
N ASP A 90 -0.07 8.71 -24.55
CA ASP A 90 -1.13 7.88 -23.96
C ASP A 90 -0.57 6.58 -23.41
N PHE A 91 0.26 5.87 -24.18
CA PHE A 91 0.95 4.67 -23.70
C PHE A 91 1.82 4.96 -22.48
N ALA A 92 2.58 6.06 -22.49
CA ALA A 92 3.37 6.47 -21.33
C ALA A 92 2.48 6.74 -20.11
N ALA A 93 1.37 7.45 -20.27
CA ALA A 93 0.42 7.74 -19.20
C ALA A 93 -0.20 6.46 -18.63
N ILE A 94 -0.58 5.51 -19.49
CA ILE A 94 -1.14 4.21 -19.08
C ILE A 94 -0.10 3.40 -18.30
N ILE A 95 1.12 3.27 -18.83
CA ILE A 95 2.19 2.50 -18.16
C ILE A 95 2.52 3.10 -16.80
N VAL A 96 2.75 4.42 -16.74
CA VAL A 96 3.05 5.14 -15.49
C VAL A 96 1.89 5.00 -14.49
N GLY A 97 0.65 5.15 -14.97
CA GLY A 97 -0.56 5.01 -14.18
C GLY A 97 -0.70 3.61 -13.57
N LEU A 98 -0.54 2.57 -14.39
CA LEU A 98 -0.65 1.17 -13.95
C LEU A 98 0.48 0.79 -12.98
N ILE A 99 1.72 1.21 -13.24
CA ILE A 99 2.84 0.97 -12.31
C ILE A 99 2.58 1.65 -10.97
N GLY A 100 2.14 2.91 -10.98
CA GLY A 100 1.82 3.64 -9.76
C GLY A 100 0.65 3.04 -8.99
N LEU A 101 -0.33 2.47 -9.69
CA LEU A 101 -1.50 1.83 -9.07
C LEU A 101 -1.22 0.42 -8.55
N ALA A 102 -0.21 -0.29 -9.07
CA ALA A 102 -0.02 -1.72 -8.80
C ALA A 102 0.03 -2.06 -7.30
N LEU A 103 0.89 -1.36 -6.55
CA LEU A 103 1.09 -1.66 -5.12
C LEU A 103 -0.09 -1.17 -4.26
N PRO A 104 -0.58 0.08 -4.38
CA PRO A 104 -1.76 0.52 -3.62
C PRO A 104 -3.00 -0.30 -3.93
N ALA A 105 -3.24 -0.68 -5.20
CA ALA A 105 -4.38 -1.52 -5.57
C ALA A 105 -4.29 -2.92 -4.97
N PHE A 106 -3.07 -3.50 -4.89
CA PHE A 106 -2.87 -4.78 -4.21
C PHE A 106 -3.27 -4.70 -2.73
N PHE A 107 -2.78 -3.71 -1.99
CA PHE A 107 -3.13 -3.56 -0.57
C PHE A 107 -4.59 -3.19 -0.36
N LEU A 108 -5.15 -2.34 -1.22
CA LEU A 108 -6.57 -2.01 -1.20
C LEU A 108 -7.43 -3.27 -1.42
N SER A 109 -7.02 -4.17 -2.32
CA SER A 109 -7.71 -5.44 -2.51
C SER A 109 -7.71 -6.30 -1.24
N LYS A 110 -6.57 -6.34 -0.51
CA LYS A 110 -6.47 -7.06 0.76
C LYS A 110 -7.35 -6.43 1.84
N ALA A 111 -7.41 -5.10 1.91
CA ALA A 111 -8.27 -4.39 2.86
C ALA A 111 -9.77 -4.67 2.65
N PHE A 112 -10.20 -4.91 1.41
CA PHE A 112 -11.59 -5.27 1.11
C PHE A 112 -11.91 -6.76 1.27
N LEU A 113 -10.93 -7.63 1.04
CA LEU A 113 -11.12 -9.09 1.01
C LEU A 113 -10.86 -9.77 2.35
N LEU A 114 -10.02 -9.18 3.20
CA LEU A 114 -9.67 -9.73 4.52
C LEU A 114 -10.55 -9.14 5.62
N PRO A 115 -10.78 -9.88 6.72
CA PRO A 115 -11.52 -9.33 7.85
C PRO A 115 -10.75 -8.15 8.45
N VAL A 116 -11.49 -7.07 8.74
CA VAL A 116 -10.93 -5.90 9.42
C VAL A 116 -10.72 -6.24 10.89
N LEU A 117 -9.49 -6.64 11.22
CA LEU A 117 -9.01 -6.94 12.56
C LEU A 117 -7.88 -5.97 12.92
N ASN A 118 -7.99 -5.32 14.08
CA ASN A 118 -6.97 -4.37 14.59
C ASN A 118 -6.03 -5.00 15.62
N ASP A 119 -6.44 -6.12 16.21
CA ASP A 119 -5.68 -6.88 17.21
C ASP A 119 -5.87 -8.37 16.92
N VAL A 120 -4.78 -9.12 17.04
CA VAL A 120 -4.71 -10.56 16.74
C VAL A 120 -4.06 -11.24 17.93
N GLN A 121 -4.76 -12.21 18.50
CA GLN A 121 -4.32 -12.88 19.72
C GLN A 121 -4.29 -14.38 19.50
N THR A 122 -3.25 -15.05 20.00
CA THR A 122 -3.18 -16.51 19.97
C THR A 122 -4.15 -17.13 20.99
N SER A 123 -4.39 -16.46 22.11
CA SER A 123 -5.24 -16.96 23.21
C SER A 123 -6.30 -15.93 23.61
N PRO A 124 -7.41 -15.77 22.85
CA PRO A 124 -8.44 -14.76 23.16
C PRO A 124 -9.11 -14.94 24.54
N ALA A 125 -9.13 -16.18 25.07
CA ALA A 125 -9.68 -16.48 26.39
C ALA A 125 -8.77 -16.05 27.56
N ASP A 126 -7.47 -15.86 27.28
CA ASP A 126 -6.46 -15.41 28.26
C ASP A 126 -5.52 -14.40 27.57
N PRO A 127 -5.98 -13.16 27.35
CA PRO A 127 -5.27 -12.16 26.56
C PRO A 127 -3.99 -11.69 27.25
N LEU A 128 -2.90 -11.60 26.49
CA LEU A 128 -1.65 -11.02 26.98
C LEU A 128 -1.82 -9.52 27.25
N GLN A 129 -1.60 -9.11 28.51
CA GLN A 129 -1.59 -7.71 28.91
C GLN A 129 -0.23 -7.08 28.63
N TYR A 130 -0.20 -5.94 27.94
CA TYR A 130 1.03 -5.16 27.78
C TYR A 130 1.33 -4.39 29.08
N THR A 131 2.62 -4.23 29.43
CA THR A 131 3.08 -3.47 30.60
C THR A 131 3.69 -2.14 30.20
N VAL A 132 4.61 -2.11 29.23
CA VAL A 132 5.35 -0.89 28.85
C VAL A 132 4.94 -0.39 27.48
N LEU A 133 4.66 -1.28 26.51
CA LEU A 133 4.32 -0.85 25.16
C LEU A 133 3.07 0.02 25.07
N LEU A 134 2.13 -0.08 26.03
CA LEU A 134 0.93 0.77 26.08
C LEU A 134 1.28 2.26 26.11
N GLU A 135 2.28 2.65 26.90
CA GLU A 135 2.67 4.04 27.10
C GLU A 135 3.45 4.62 25.90
N GLN A 136 4.05 3.75 25.09
CA GLN A 136 4.85 4.14 23.92
C GLN A 136 4.02 4.30 22.65
N ARG A 137 2.73 3.94 22.66
CA ARG A 137 1.86 4.06 21.49
C ARG A 137 1.56 5.53 21.17
N PRO A 138 1.57 5.91 19.88
CA PRO A 138 1.18 7.26 19.49
C PRO A 138 -0.31 7.48 19.78
N ARG A 139 -0.68 8.73 20.04
CA ARG A 139 -2.04 9.09 20.50
C ARG A 139 -3.15 8.80 19.48
N ASP A 140 -2.79 8.72 18.21
CA ASP A 140 -3.67 8.40 17.09
C ASP A 140 -3.68 6.90 16.74
N ALA A 141 -2.98 6.05 17.51
CA ALA A 141 -3.06 4.61 17.36
C ALA A 141 -4.47 4.07 17.66
N ASN A 142 -4.82 2.97 16.99
CA ASN A 142 -6.04 2.23 17.32
C ASN A 142 -6.07 1.86 18.81
N PRO A 143 -7.22 1.99 19.48
CA PRO A 143 -7.34 1.65 20.90
C PRO A 143 -7.14 0.15 21.10
N LEU A 144 -6.41 -0.22 22.15
CA LEU A 144 -6.30 -1.60 22.63
C LEU A 144 -7.48 -1.90 23.57
N ALA A 145 -8.69 -1.90 23.01
CA ALA A 145 -9.82 -2.56 23.66
C ALA A 145 -9.70 -4.04 23.27
N GLY A 146 -9.36 -4.90 24.23
CA GLY A 146 -9.14 -6.34 23.98
C GLY A 146 -10.18 -6.94 23.02
N GLN A 147 -9.76 -7.95 22.27
CA GLN A 147 -10.52 -8.47 21.15
C GLN A 147 -11.97 -8.81 21.52
N SER A 148 -12.94 -8.20 20.81
CA SER A 148 -14.36 -8.50 21.04
C SER A 148 -14.67 -9.96 20.65
N PRO A 149 -15.71 -10.60 21.23
CA PRO A 149 -16.10 -11.95 20.86
C PRO A 149 -16.35 -12.12 19.36
N GLU A 150 -16.96 -11.12 18.73
CA GLU A 150 -17.20 -11.09 17.28
C GLU A 150 -15.89 -11.00 16.47
N ALA A 151 -14.91 -10.22 16.93
CA ALA A 151 -13.60 -10.13 16.29
C ALA A 151 -12.80 -11.44 16.47
N ALA A 152 -12.88 -12.07 17.64
CA ALA A 152 -12.25 -13.36 17.91
C ALA A 152 -12.84 -14.46 17.02
N GLN A 153 -14.17 -14.48 16.84
CA GLN A 153 -14.81 -15.41 15.91
C GLN A 153 -14.35 -15.17 14.46
N ARG A 154 -14.34 -13.92 13.99
CA ARG A 154 -13.84 -13.59 12.65
C ARG A 154 -12.37 -13.96 12.45
N GLN A 155 -11.54 -13.80 13.48
CA GLN A 155 -10.15 -14.26 13.45
C GLN A 155 -10.07 -15.78 13.32
N ALA A 156 -10.82 -16.52 14.14
CA ALA A 156 -10.80 -17.99 14.12
C ALA A 156 -11.26 -18.57 12.77
N GLU A 157 -12.24 -17.92 12.13
CA GLU A 157 -12.73 -18.31 10.80
C GLU A 157 -11.71 -18.00 9.68
N ALA A 158 -11.05 -16.84 9.74
CA ALA A 158 -10.12 -16.40 8.69
C ALA A 158 -8.68 -16.92 8.85
N TYR A 159 -8.26 -17.19 10.09
CA TYR A 159 -6.89 -17.55 10.45
C TYR A 159 -6.85 -18.69 11.48
N PRO A 160 -7.27 -19.91 11.09
CA PRO A 160 -7.35 -21.06 12.01
C PRO A 160 -5.99 -21.52 12.55
N ASP A 161 -4.90 -21.18 11.85
CA ASP A 161 -3.54 -21.59 12.23
C ASP A 161 -2.92 -20.70 13.34
N ILE A 162 -3.58 -19.59 13.70
CA ILE A 162 -3.10 -18.69 14.76
C ILE A 162 -3.56 -19.23 16.12
N GLY A 163 -2.63 -19.78 16.90
CA GLY A 163 -2.91 -20.32 18.23
C GLY A 163 -1.65 -20.46 19.09
N PRO A 164 -1.80 -20.77 20.39
CA PRO A 164 -0.67 -20.95 21.29
C PRO A 164 0.05 -22.25 20.98
N ILE A 165 1.38 -22.24 21.09
CA ILE A 165 2.21 -23.45 20.95
C ILE A 165 2.51 -23.99 22.35
N VAL A 166 2.07 -25.22 22.63
CA VAL A 166 2.36 -25.91 23.89
C VAL A 166 3.56 -26.83 23.69
N VAL A 167 4.57 -26.68 24.54
CA VAL A 167 5.82 -27.44 24.47
C VAL A 167 6.12 -28.09 25.82
N ASP A 168 6.64 -29.33 25.79
CA ASP A 168 7.02 -30.08 26.98
C ASP A 168 8.44 -29.69 27.44
N ARG A 169 8.61 -28.43 27.85
CA ARG A 169 9.87 -27.87 28.36
C ARG A 169 9.59 -26.87 29.48
N SER A 170 10.57 -26.67 30.36
CA SER A 170 10.48 -25.65 31.42
C SER A 170 10.31 -24.24 30.82
N ALA A 171 9.58 -23.37 31.54
CA ALA A 171 9.36 -21.99 31.12
C ALA A 171 10.67 -21.25 30.82
N ALA A 172 11.71 -21.44 31.64
CA ALA A 172 13.02 -20.83 31.45
C ALA A 172 13.72 -21.29 30.15
N ALA A 173 13.61 -22.57 29.81
CA ALA A 173 14.17 -23.09 28.56
C ALA A 173 13.43 -22.54 27.33
N VAL A 174 12.09 -22.49 27.37
CA VAL A 174 11.27 -21.92 26.30
C VAL A 174 11.57 -20.44 26.13
N PHE A 175 11.64 -19.69 27.23
CA PHE A 175 11.93 -18.27 27.22
C PHE A 175 13.28 -17.96 26.55
N THR A 176 14.31 -18.76 26.85
CA THR A 176 15.63 -18.59 26.23
C THR A 176 15.55 -18.76 24.71
N VAL A 177 14.86 -19.79 24.23
CA VAL A 177 14.67 -20.05 22.80
C VAL A 177 13.88 -18.93 22.12
N VAL A 178 12.79 -18.45 22.74
CA VAL A 178 11.97 -17.36 22.19
C VAL A 178 12.77 -16.06 22.15
N ASN A 179 13.54 -15.75 23.19
CA ASN A 179 14.40 -14.56 23.22
C ASN A 179 15.47 -14.59 22.12
N GLU A 180 16.05 -15.76 21.83
CA GLU A 180 16.96 -15.92 20.70
C GLU A 180 16.25 -15.73 19.36
N ALA A 181 15.06 -16.29 19.18
CA ALA A 181 14.27 -16.11 17.96
C ALA A 181 13.91 -14.64 17.71
N VAL A 182 13.45 -13.92 18.74
CA VAL A 182 13.13 -12.48 18.68
C VAL A 182 14.36 -11.67 18.25
N LYS A 183 15.55 -12.00 18.77
CA LYS A 183 16.81 -11.37 18.36
C LYS A 183 17.18 -11.69 16.91
N GLN A 184 17.00 -12.94 16.47
CA GLN A 184 17.28 -13.34 15.09
C GLN A 184 16.35 -12.66 14.09
N LEU A 185 15.09 -12.39 14.47
CA LEU A 185 14.13 -11.63 13.69
C LEU A 185 14.43 -10.12 13.66
N GLY A 186 15.33 -9.63 14.51
CA GLY A 186 15.70 -8.21 14.56
C GLY A 186 14.63 -7.31 15.19
N TRP A 187 13.71 -7.89 15.97
CA TRP A 187 12.66 -7.13 16.65
C TRP A 187 13.25 -6.26 17.76
N THR A 188 12.66 -5.09 17.96
CA THR A 188 13.08 -4.15 19.00
C THR A 188 12.42 -4.54 20.32
N VAL A 189 13.19 -5.12 21.23
CA VAL A 189 12.70 -5.58 22.54
C VAL A 189 12.63 -4.42 23.53
N VAL A 190 11.45 -4.21 24.11
CA VAL A 190 11.18 -3.18 25.12
C VAL A 190 11.13 -3.79 26.53
N VAL A 191 10.51 -4.95 26.67
CA VAL A 191 10.42 -5.69 27.94
C VAL A 191 10.96 -7.10 27.75
N ASN A 192 11.77 -7.55 28.71
CA ASN A 192 12.36 -8.89 28.72
C ASN A 192 12.40 -9.39 30.17
N GLU A 193 11.28 -9.97 30.62
CA GLU A 193 11.10 -10.48 31.98
C GLU A 193 11.25 -12.00 31.96
N THR A 194 12.34 -12.49 32.55
CA THR A 194 12.59 -13.92 32.67
C THR A 194 11.55 -14.59 33.58
N PRO A 195 11.12 -15.83 33.27
CA PRO A 195 10.26 -16.60 34.15
C PRO A 195 10.92 -16.80 35.52
N GLY A 196 10.40 -16.11 36.54
CA GLY A 196 10.83 -16.28 37.92
C GLY A 196 10.11 -17.45 38.60
N GLU A 197 9.93 -17.36 39.92
CA GLU A 197 9.19 -18.36 40.70
C GLU A 197 7.71 -18.50 40.27
N SER A 198 7.14 -17.44 39.68
CA SER A 198 5.78 -17.44 39.12
C SER A 198 5.63 -18.33 37.87
N GLY A 199 6.73 -18.72 37.23
CA GLY A 199 6.74 -19.51 36.00
C GLY A 199 6.31 -18.74 34.73
N ILE A 200 5.93 -17.46 34.86
CA ILE A 200 5.50 -16.62 33.74
C ILE A 200 6.67 -15.75 33.29
N GLY A 201 7.09 -15.90 32.03
CA GLY A 201 8.01 -14.98 31.36
C GLY A 201 7.29 -14.09 30.35
N ARG A 202 7.84 -12.92 30.07
CA ARG A 202 7.26 -11.94 29.17
C ARG A 202 8.32 -11.31 28.28
N ILE A 203 7.99 -11.20 26.99
CA ILE A 203 8.78 -10.45 26.02
C ILE A 203 7.82 -9.51 25.30
N GLU A 204 8.08 -8.22 25.37
CA GLU A 204 7.39 -7.20 24.58
C GLU A 204 8.36 -6.65 23.55
N ALA A 205 7.99 -6.73 22.28
CA ALA A 205 8.82 -6.28 21.19
C ALA A 205 7.98 -5.60 20.10
N THR A 206 8.62 -4.73 19.33
CA THR A 206 8.04 -4.08 18.17
C THR A 206 8.80 -4.45 16.90
N ASP A 207 8.05 -4.55 15.80
CA ASP A 207 8.57 -4.71 14.46
C ASP A 207 7.82 -3.75 13.53
N SER A 208 8.48 -3.30 12.46
CA SER A 208 7.92 -2.35 11.52
C SER A 208 8.27 -2.72 10.09
N THR A 209 7.28 -2.71 9.21
CA THR A 209 7.53 -2.95 7.78
C THR A 209 8.06 -1.68 7.12
N MET A 210 8.73 -1.85 5.97
CA MET A 210 9.33 -0.72 5.26
C MET A 210 8.30 0.30 4.75
N ILE A 211 7.07 -0.14 4.43
CA ILE A 211 6.08 0.67 3.71
C ILE A 211 4.86 1.00 4.57
N MET A 212 4.35 0.06 5.36
CA MET A 212 3.13 0.25 6.16
C MET A 212 3.44 0.63 7.61
N GLY A 213 4.73 0.77 7.95
CA GLY A 213 5.18 0.86 9.33
C GLY A 213 5.07 -0.47 10.04
#